data_AF-A0A5S3W525-F1
#
_entry.id   AF-A0A5S3W525-F1
#
_cell.length_a   1.000
_cell.length_b   1.000
_cell.length_c   1.000
_cell.angle_alpha   90.00
_cell.angle_beta   90.00
_cell.angle_gamma   90.00
#
_symmetry.space_group_name_H-M   'P 1'
#
loop_
_entity.id
_entity.type
_entity.pdbx_description
1 polymer ?
#
loop_
_entity_poly.entity_id
_entity_poly.type
_entity_poly.pdbx_seq_one_letter_code
_entity_poly.pdbx_strand_id
1 'polypeptide(L)' 'MSTHNIAFTAPHFSATEAGTFILKQGGTATEAMVAAAAAISVVYPHMNSIGGDSFWLIDNP' A
#
# COMPACT_ATOMS: atom_id res chain seq x y z
N MET A 1 -0.69 11.74 20.43
CA MET A 1 -0.95 11.13 19.10
C MET A 1 -2.09 10.15 19.28
N SER A 2 -3.19 10.30 18.54
CA SER A 2 -4.26 9.29 18.54
C SER A 2 -3.70 8.01 17.92
N THR A 3 -3.58 6.96 18.72
CA THR A 3 -3.14 5.63 18.26
C THR A 3 -4.28 5.02 17.45
N HIS A 4 -4.27 5.23 16.14
CA HIS A 4 -5.13 4.48 15.24
C HIS A 4 -4.59 3.07 15.12
N ASN A 5 -5.44 2.06 15.32
CA ASN A 5 -5.07 0.68 15.04
C ASN A 5 -4.93 0.53 13.52
N ILE A 6 -3.68 0.51 13.04
CA ILE A 6 -3.35 0.37 11.63
C ILE A 6 -2.91 -1.06 11.33
N ALA A 7 -3.30 -1.55 10.15
CA ALA A 7 -2.81 -2.80 9.60
C ALA A 7 -2.62 -2.62 8.08
N PHE A 8 -1.60 -3.27 7.54
CA PHE A 8 -1.31 -3.27 6.11
C PHE A 8 -0.79 -4.66 5.71
N THR A 9 -1.21 -5.16 4.55
CA THR A 9 -0.76 -6.45 4.03
C THR A 9 -0.53 -6.36 2.54
N ALA A 10 0.49 -7.06 2.05
CA ALA A 10 0.84 -7.18 0.64
C ALA A 10 1.53 -8.53 0.39
N PRO A 11 1.53 -9.05 -0.85
CA PRO A 11 2.15 -10.34 -1.17
C PRO A 11 3.69 -10.33 -1.13
N HIS A 12 4.31 -9.19 -0.80
CA HIS A 12 5.75 -9.05 -0.62
C HIS A 12 6.07 -8.14 0.58
N PHE A 13 7.05 -8.52 1.41
CA PHE A 13 7.37 -7.81 2.65
C PHE A 13 7.73 -6.33 2.42
N SER A 14 8.55 -6.01 1.41
CA SER A 14 8.91 -4.61 1.12
C SER A 14 7.73 -3.74 0.69
N ALA A 15 6.70 -4.32 0.06
CA ALA A 15 5.47 -3.59 -0.26
C ALA A 15 4.63 -3.35 1.00
N THR A 16 4.59 -4.33 1.92
CA THR A 16 3.98 -4.16 3.25
C THR A 16 4.68 -3.06 4.04
N GLU A 17 6.01 -3.01 4.00
CA GLU A 17 6.81 -1.97 4.66
C GLU A 17 6.52 -0.57 4.07
N ALA A 18 6.46 -0.45 2.74
CA ALA A 18 6.14 0.81 2.07
C ALA A 18 4.77 1.37 2.49
N GLY A 19 3.73 0.55 2.47
CA GLY A 19 2.39 0.97 2.90
C GLY A 19 2.31 1.29 4.39
N THR A 20 2.91 0.43 5.23
CA THR A 20 2.96 0.64 6.69
C THR A 20 3.70 1.93 7.06
N PHE A 21 4.77 2.27 6.33
CA PHE A 21 5.53 3.49 6.55
C PHE A 21 4.70 4.76 6.33
N ILE A 22 3.83 4.77 5.31
CA ILE A 22 2.92 5.89 5.05
C ILE A 22 1.85 6.01 6.14
N LEU A 23 1.23 4.89 6.54
CA LEU A 23 0.24 4.91 7.63
C LEU A 23 0.84 5.39 8.96
N LYS A 24 2.07 4.97 9.28
CA LYS A 24 2.79 5.43 10.48
C LYS A 24 3.09 6.93 10.48
N GLN A 25 3.18 7.55 9.31
CA GLN A 25 3.32 9.00 9.17
C GLN A 25 2.00 9.77 9.25
N GLY A 26 0.87 9.07 9.45
CA GLY A 26 -0.46 9.67 9.44
C GLY A 26 -1.04 9.88 8.04
N GLY A 27 -0.47 9.22 7.02
CA GLY A 27 -1.05 9.20 5.68
C GLY A 27 -2.34 8.39 5.63
N THR A 28 -3.13 8.64 4.58
CA THR A 28 -4.39 7.95 4.31
C THR A 28 -4.16 6.51 3.82
N ALA A 29 -5.21 5.67 3.89
CA ALA A 29 -5.18 4.32 3.34
C ALA A 29 -4.88 4.32 1.82
N THR A 30 -5.39 5.31 1.09
CA THR A 30 -5.15 5.47 -0.35
C THR A 30 -3.69 5.81 -0.64
N GLU A 31 -3.07 6.74 0.10
CA GLU A 31 -1.64 7.06 -0.06
C GLU A 31 -0.76 5.84 0.27
N ALA A 32 -1.08 5.09 1.32
CA ALA A 32 -0.38 3.87 1.67
C ALA A 32 -0.49 2.80 0.56
N MET A 33 -1.67 2.66 -0.06
CA MET A 33 -1.85 1.75 -1.19
C MET A 33 -1.08 2.20 -2.43
N VAL A 34 -0.99 3.50 -2.74
CA VAL A 34 -0.16 3.99 -3.87
C VAL A 34 1.30 3.65 -3.64
N ALA A 35 1.82 3.86 -2.43
CA ALA A 35 3.21 3.52 -2.10
C ALA A 35 3.48 2.00 -2.24
N ALA A 36 2.57 1.17 -1.74
CA ALA A 36 2.70 -0.28 -1.88
C ALA A 36 2.54 -0.77 -3.33
N ALA A 37 1.63 -0.17 -4.11
CA ALA A 37 1.45 -0.49 -5.54
C ALA A 37 2.69 -0.11 -6.37
N ALA A 38 3.36 1.01 -6.04
CA ALA A 38 4.64 1.36 -6.63
C ALA A 38 5.73 0.33 -6.25
N ALA A 39 5.86 -0.01 -4.97
CA ALA A 39 6.84 -0.98 -4.51
C ALA A 39 6.62 -2.38 -5.12
N ILE A 40 5.38 -2.87 -5.14
CA ILE A 40 5.02 -4.21 -5.62
C ILE A 40 5.33 -4.38 -7.11
N SER A 41 5.24 -3.30 -7.90
CA SER A 41 5.62 -3.31 -9.32
C SER A 41 7.10 -3.64 -9.57
N VAL A 42 7.96 -3.44 -8.55
CA VAL A 42 9.39 -3.73 -8.58
C VAL A 42 9.71 -5.08 -7.95
N VAL A 43 9.14 -5.34 -6.77
CA VAL A 43 9.51 -6.52 -5.95
C VAL A 43 8.67 -7.76 -6.23
N TYR A 44 7.58 -7.62 -6.98
CA TYR A 44 6.70 -8.72 -7.36
C TYR A 44 6.17 -8.53 -8.81
N PRO A 45 7.08 -8.34 -9.80
CA PRO A 45 6.74 -7.82 -11.13
C PRO A 45 5.99 -8.81 -12.03
N HIS A 46 5.98 -10.11 -11.71
CA HIS A 46 5.24 -11.11 -12.46
C HIS A 46 3.73 -11.08 -12.20
N MET A 47 3.28 -10.30 -11.22
CA MET A 47 1.87 -10.23 -10.80
C MET A 47 1.32 -8.81 -10.75
N ASN A 48 2.17 -7.78 -10.78
CA ASN A 48 1.75 -6.38 -10.81
C ASN A 48 2.80 -5.53 -11.54
N SER A 49 2.35 -4.53 -12.32
CA SER A 49 3.21 -3.64 -13.09
C SER A 49 2.51 -2.32 -13.41
N ILE A 50 3.28 -1.25 -13.62
CA ILE A 50 2.78 0.05 -14.10
C ILE A 50 2.14 -0.01 -15.49
N GLY A 51 2.49 -1.01 -16.31
CA GLY A 51 1.90 -1.24 -17.63
C GLY A 51 0.61 -2.06 -17.61
N GLY A 52 0.13 -2.48 -16.44
CA GLY A 52 -1.08 -3.27 -16.27
C GLY A 52 -2.31 -2.41 -15.93
N ASP A 53 -3.24 -3.01 -15.17
CA ASP A 53 -4.44 -2.38 -14.67
C ASP A 53 -4.53 -2.43 -13.14
N SER A 54 -5.55 -1.77 -12.58
CA SER A 54 -5.79 -1.75 -11.13
C SER A 54 -7.24 -1.37 -10.83
N PHE A 55 -7.86 -2.11 -9.92
CA PHE A 55 -9.21 -1.85 -9.40
C PHE A 55 -9.17 -1.72 -7.89
N TRP A 56 -9.65 -0.60 -7.35
CA TRP A 56 -9.54 -0.28 -5.93
C TRP A 56 -10.94 -0.04 -5.37
N LEU A 57 -11.25 -0.74 -4.27
CA LEU A 57 -12.43 -0.45 -3.46
C LEU A 57 -11.98 0.41 -2.29
N ILE A 58 -12.51 1.63 -2.23
CA ILE A 58 -12.15 2.61 -1.22
C ILE A 58 -13.42 2.97 -0.47
N ASP A 59 -13.40 2.79 0.83
CA ASP A 59 -14.41 3.27 1.75
C ASP A 59 -13.87 4.49 2.50
N ASN A 60 -14.69 5.53 2.63
CA ASN A 60 -14.39 6.70 3.45
C ASN A 60 -15.36 6.67 4.64
N PRO A 61 -14.86 6.39 5.85
CA PRO A 61 -15.68 6.31 7.05
C PRO A 61 -16.32 7.66 7.43
#